data_AF-A0A1F8AWL2-F1
#
_entry.id   AF-A0A1F8AWL2-F1
#
_cell.length_a   1.000
_cell.length_b   1.000
_cell.length_c   1.000
_cell.angle_alpha   90.00
_cell.angle_beta   90.00
_cell.angle_gamma   90.00
#
_symmetry.space_group_name_H-M   'P 1'
#
loop_
_entity.id
_entity.type
_entity.pdbx_description
1 polymer ?
#
loop_
_entity_poly.entity_id
_entity_poly.type
_entity_poly.pdbx_seq_one_letter_code
_entity_poly.pdbx_strand_id
1 'polypeptide(L)'
;MCAETIHQDTEFQRRRRAYFQDFMIRHRPQARIYKEKGLLNEEGSKGWRNVARHQLLSAVMTETVLELLGMPRDESERLINLSLTHDVDKRRQQESLSREGVISDELNKSQRPLVATSTNFIGFSDWELPEFILRYVDSSIGENPKQSSAGHWYGVRDPKSLPEVVILPWRQRVQMFKANKADEGEKGMPLYGMTTWDKLEQIMVTIESDLFRRIIEKNPNLAKKYTTPSQLTGLIEDRIHEKILNS
;
A
#
# COMPACT_ATOMS: atom_id res chain seq x y z
N MET A 1 11.87 1.12 23.49
CA MET A 1 10.46 0.71 23.60
C MET A 1 10.19 -0.22 22.44
N CYS A 2 9.77 -1.46 22.69
CA CYS A 2 9.46 -2.43 21.63
C CYS A 2 8.21 -1.97 20.87
N ALA A 3 8.21 -2.13 19.54
CA ALA A 3 7.08 -1.74 18.68
C ALA A 3 5.74 -2.38 19.10
N GLU A 4 5.76 -3.56 19.73
CA GLU A 4 4.56 -4.22 20.26
C GLU A 4 3.84 -3.42 21.36
N THR A 5 4.51 -2.53 22.11
CA THR A 5 3.87 -1.80 23.21
C THR A 5 3.19 -0.50 22.80
N ILE A 6 3.64 0.19 21.74
CA ILE A 6 3.04 1.46 21.33
C ILE A 6 1.67 1.28 20.66
N HIS A 7 1.49 0.16 19.95
CA HIS A 7 0.20 -0.15 19.30
C HIS A 7 -0.88 -0.55 20.31
N GLN A 8 -0.53 -0.86 21.56
CA GLN A 8 -1.49 -1.14 22.63
C GLN A 8 -1.77 0.10 23.51
N ASP A 9 -1.04 1.19 23.30
CA ASP A 9 -1.21 2.45 24.01
C ASP A 9 -2.53 3.14 23.57
N THR A 10 -3.41 3.42 24.54
CA THR A 10 -4.73 4.00 24.28
C THR A 10 -4.64 5.43 23.71
N GLU A 11 -3.64 6.21 24.11
CA GLU A 11 -3.40 7.55 23.61
C GLU A 11 -2.90 7.52 22.16
N PHE A 12 -1.95 6.62 21.85
CA PHE A 12 -1.52 6.39 20.47
C PHE A 12 -2.69 5.99 19.59
N GLN A 13 -3.56 5.09 20.06
CA GLN A 13 -4.75 4.66 19.33
C GLN A 13 -5.74 5.80 19.04
N ARG A 14 -5.93 6.70 20.02
CA ARG A 14 -6.75 7.90 19.86
C ARG A 14 -6.17 8.85 18.81
N ARG A 15 -4.88 9.15 18.89
CA ARG A 15 -4.18 10.01 17.93
C ARG A 15 -4.16 9.43 16.53
N ARG A 16 -3.92 8.11 16.42
CA ARG A 16 -4.00 7.38 15.14
C ARG A 16 -5.36 7.56 14.49
N ARG A 17 -6.44 7.40 15.26
CA ARG A 17 -7.80 7.63 14.76
C ARG A 17 -7.99 9.08 14.29
N ALA A 18 -7.56 10.06 15.08
CA ALA A 18 -7.66 11.46 14.72
C ALA A 18 -6.89 11.78 13.42
N TYR A 19 -5.66 11.29 13.30
CA TYR A 19 -4.81 11.44 12.12
C TYR A 19 -5.49 10.93 10.84
N PHE A 20 -5.97 9.69 10.85
CA PHE A 20 -6.62 9.10 9.66
C PHE A 20 -7.97 9.77 9.36
N GLN A 21 -8.70 10.23 10.37
CA GLN A 21 -9.94 11.00 10.18
C GLN A 21 -9.65 12.36 9.52
N ASP A 22 -8.66 13.09 10.01
CA ASP A 22 -8.22 14.36 9.41
C ASP A 22 -7.77 14.14 7.96
N PHE A 23 -6.94 13.13 7.71
CA PHE A 23 -6.50 12.76 6.36
C PHE A 23 -7.70 12.55 5.42
N MET A 24 -8.70 11.77 5.84
CA MET A 24 -9.91 11.55 5.04
C MET A 24 -10.76 12.80 4.84
N ILE A 25 -10.76 13.73 5.79
CA ILE A 25 -11.45 15.02 5.67
C ILE A 25 -10.70 15.92 4.66
N ARG A 26 -9.36 15.96 4.69
CA ARG A 26 -8.55 16.67 3.69
C ARG A 26 -8.77 16.13 2.27
N HIS A 27 -8.96 14.81 2.14
CA HIS A 27 -9.25 14.13 0.88
C HIS A 27 -10.74 13.77 0.70
N ARG A 28 -11.64 14.64 1.20
CA ARG A 28 -13.09 14.41 1.17
C ARG A 28 -13.68 14.07 -0.21
N PRO A 29 -13.23 14.67 -1.34
CA PRO A 29 -13.72 14.29 -2.66
C PRO A 29 -13.50 12.80 -2.97
N GLN A 30 -12.33 12.26 -2.64
CA GLN A 30 -12.00 10.84 -2.83
C GLN A 30 -12.74 9.95 -1.83
N ALA A 31 -12.87 10.41 -0.58
CA ALA A 31 -13.67 9.72 0.43
C ALA A 31 -15.15 9.56 0.02
N ARG A 32 -15.69 10.52 -0.74
CA ARG A 32 -17.06 10.43 -1.30
C ARG A 32 -17.19 9.28 -2.29
N ILE A 33 -16.17 9.02 -3.10
CA ILE A 33 -16.14 7.89 -4.04
C ILE A 33 -16.29 6.57 -3.28
N TYR A 34 -15.63 6.43 -2.13
CA TYR A 34 -15.73 5.20 -1.32
C TYR A 34 -17.16 4.97 -0.84
N LYS A 35 -17.85 6.03 -0.43
CA LYS A 35 -19.26 5.98 -0.05
C LYS A 35 -20.15 5.59 -1.24
N GLU A 36 -19.99 6.25 -2.38
CA GLU A 36 -20.78 5.99 -3.60
C GLU A 36 -20.60 4.56 -4.12
N LYS A 37 -19.43 3.98 -3.88
CA LYS A 37 -19.08 2.61 -4.29
C LYS A 37 -19.36 1.56 -3.20
N GLY A 38 -19.96 1.98 -2.08
CA GLY A 38 -20.38 1.08 -1.01
C GLY A 38 -19.25 0.48 -0.17
N LEU A 39 -18.03 1.02 -0.27
CA LEU A 39 -16.85 0.52 0.46
C LEU A 39 -16.92 0.84 1.98
N LEU A 40 -17.76 1.80 2.37
CA LEU A 40 -17.90 2.27 3.76
C LEU A 40 -19.12 1.68 4.50
N ASN A 41 -20.03 0.97 3.81
CA ASN A 41 -21.28 0.48 4.41
C ASN A 41 -21.10 -0.93 4.98
N GLU A 42 -21.67 -1.25 6.15
CA GLU A 42 -21.44 -2.56 6.79
C GLU A 42 -21.92 -3.77 5.96
N GLU A 43 -23.08 -3.66 5.32
CA GLU A 43 -23.63 -4.70 4.44
C GLU A 43 -22.91 -4.76 3.09
N GLY A 44 -22.49 -3.59 2.57
CA GLY A 44 -21.75 -3.47 1.31
C GLY A 44 -20.26 -3.81 1.40
N SER A 45 -19.70 -3.91 2.60
CA SER A 45 -18.27 -4.06 2.83
C SER A 45 -17.85 -5.46 3.30
N LYS A 46 -18.77 -6.44 3.38
CA LYS A 46 -18.42 -7.85 3.64
C LYS A 46 -17.38 -8.32 2.62
N GLY A 47 -16.13 -8.46 3.06
CA GLY A 47 -14.98 -8.86 2.22
C GLY A 47 -14.25 -7.72 1.48
N TRP A 48 -14.76 -6.48 1.53
CA TRP A 48 -14.21 -5.32 0.78
C TRP A 48 -13.71 -4.16 1.66
N ARG A 49 -13.88 -4.25 2.99
CA ARG A 49 -13.26 -3.30 3.95
C ARG A 49 -11.74 -3.23 3.82
N ASN A 50 -11.16 -4.32 3.33
CA ASN A 50 -9.74 -4.43 3.02
C ASN A 50 -9.27 -3.44 1.96
N VAL A 51 -10.05 -3.25 0.90
CA VAL A 51 -9.72 -2.32 -0.17
C VAL A 51 -9.67 -0.89 0.35
N ALA A 52 -10.68 -0.45 1.11
CA ALA A 52 -10.68 0.90 1.69
C ALA A 52 -9.49 1.13 2.65
N ARG A 53 -9.09 0.12 3.42
CA ARG A 53 -7.94 0.18 4.33
C ARG A 53 -6.61 0.22 3.59
N HIS A 54 -6.44 -0.69 2.63
CA HIS A 54 -5.29 -0.73 1.72
C HIS A 54 -5.09 0.63 1.09
N GLN A 55 -6.13 1.19 0.49
CA GLN A 55 -6.05 2.48 -0.21
C GLN A 55 -5.78 3.65 0.72
N LEU A 56 -6.38 3.67 1.92
CA LEU A 56 -6.12 4.71 2.92
C LEU A 56 -4.67 4.68 3.39
N LEU A 57 -4.16 3.49 3.72
CA LEU A 57 -2.76 3.34 4.13
C LEU A 57 -1.82 3.65 2.97
N SER A 58 -2.17 3.24 1.75
CA SER A 58 -1.42 3.54 0.53
C SER A 58 -1.34 5.03 0.30
N ALA A 59 -2.43 5.76 0.49
CA ALA A 59 -2.44 7.21 0.36
C ALA A 59 -1.57 7.90 1.41
N VAL A 60 -1.62 7.47 2.67
CA VAL A 60 -0.76 8.00 3.75
C VAL A 60 0.71 7.69 3.51
N MET A 61 1.02 6.49 3.05
CA MET A 61 2.39 6.08 2.70
C MET A 61 2.90 6.88 1.49
N THR A 62 2.02 7.11 0.50
CA THR A 62 2.31 7.96 -0.67
C THR A 62 2.60 9.39 -0.24
N GLU A 63 1.73 10.02 0.56
CA GLU A 63 1.95 11.37 1.12
C GLU A 63 3.30 11.45 1.83
N THR A 64 3.62 10.46 2.65
CA THR A 64 4.88 10.42 3.41
C THR A 64 6.11 10.30 2.51
N VAL A 65 6.07 9.45 1.48
CA VAL A 65 7.17 9.32 0.51
C VAL A 65 7.36 10.63 -0.29
N LEU A 66 6.26 11.25 -0.71
CA LEU A 66 6.28 12.51 -1.48
C LEU A 66 6.87 13.66 -0.68
N GLU A 67 6.50 13.78 0.60
CA GLU A 67 7.09 14.76 1.52
C GLU A 67 8.59 14.55 1.70
N LEU A 68 9.03 13.31 1.93
CA LEU A 68 10.45 12.98 2.07
C LEU A 68 11.23 13.28 0.79
N LEU A 69 10.60 13.13 -0.38
CA LEU A 69 11.18 13.49 -1.67
C LEU A 69 11.06 14.99 -1.99
N GLY A 70 10.37 15.77 -1.15
CA GLY A 70 10.12 17.20 -1.37
C GLY A 70 9.45 17.45 -2.73
N MET A 71 8.46 16.64 -3.08
CA MET A 71 7.76 16.77 -4.36
C MET A 71 6.85 18.01 -4.37
N PRO A 72 6.59 18.61 -5.56
CA PRO A 72 5.64 19.70 -5.68
C PRO A 72 4.24 19.31 -5.20
N ARG A 73 3.51 20.27 -4.64
CA ARG A 73 2.19 20.03 -4.07
C ARG A 73 1.20 19.46 -5.08
N ASP A 74 1.12 20.03 -6.28
CA ASP A 74 0.15 19.61 -7.30
C ASP A 74 0.36 18.16 -7.74
N GLU A 75 1.63 17.76 -7.91
CA GLU A 75 1.99 16.39 -8.24
C GLU A 75 1.73 15.44 -7.06
N SER A 76 2.00 15.91 -5.84
CA SER A 76 1.73 15.15 -4.63
C SER A 76 0.24 14.87 -4.46
N GLU A 77 -0.60 15.88 -4.62
CA GLU A 77 -2.06 15.74 -4.54
C GLU A 77 -2.58 14.76 -5.61
N ARG A 78 -2.05 14.83 -6.84
CA ARG A 78 -2.39 13.89 -7.91
C ARG A 78 -2.08 12.43 -7.52
N LEU A 79 -0.89 12.18 -7.00
CA LEU A 79 -0.46 10.82 -6.64
C LEU A 79 -1.18 10.27 -5.41
N ILE A 80 -1.42 11.10 -4.39
CA ILE A 80 -2.22 10.71 -3.23
C ILE A 80 -3.64 10.33 -3.66
N ASN A 81 -4.25 11.10 -4.56
CA ASN A 81 -5.58 10.80 -5.07
C ASN A 81 -5.62 9.49 -5.85
N LEU A 82 -4.60 9.20 -6.68
CA LEU A 82 -4.47 7.92 -7.37
C LEU A 82 -4.37 6.76 -6.38
N SER A 83 -3.53 6.89 -5.34
CA SER A 83 -3.41 5.89 -4.28
C SER A 83 -4.72 5.65 -3.53
N LEU A 84 -5.52 6.69 -3.31
CA LEU A 84 -6.86 6.54 -2.74
C LEU A 84 -7.83 5.80 -3.69
N THR A 85 -7.74 5.97 -5.00
CA THR A 85 -8.80 5.48 -5.89
C THR A 85 -8.47 4.23 -6.69
N HIS A 86 -7.20 3.80 -6.77
CA HIS A 86 -6.74 2.80 -7.74
C HIS A 86 -7.48 1.45 -7.73
N ASP A 87 -7.98 1.02 -6.57
CA ASP A 87 -8.65 -0.28 -6.37
C ASP A 87 -10.16 -0.19 -6.19
N VAL A 88 -10.75 1.01 -6.26
CA VAL A 88 -12.18 1.22 -5.96
C VAL A 88 -13.09 0.38 -6.87
N ASP A 89 -12.70 0.20 -8.13
CA ASP A 89 -13.49 -0.53 -9.13
C ASP A 89 -13.17 -2.04 -9.19
N LYS A 90 -12.17 -2.53 -8.43
CA LYS A 90 -11.84 -3.97 -8.39
C LYS A 90 -13.04 -4.83 -8.01
N ARG A 91 -13.92 -4.31 -7.16
CA ARG A 91 -15.17 -4.99 -6.79
C ARG A 91 -16.07 -5.27 -7.98
N ARG A 92 -16.39 -4.22 -8.75
CA ARG A 92 -17.27 -4.36 -9.90
C ARG A 92 -16.64 -5.24 -10.97
N GLN A 93 -15.32 -5.14 -11.14
CA GLN A 93 -14.57 -5.99 -12.06
C GLN A 93 -14.62 -7.47 -11.64
N GLN A 94 -14.35 -7.79 -10.37
CA GLN A 94 -14.42 -9.17 -9.87
C GLN A 94 -15.84 -9.75 -9.85
N GLU A 95 -16.86 -8.94 -9.55
CA GLU A 95 -18.25 -9.37 -9.64
C GLU A 95 -18.68 -9.64 -11.09
N SER A 96 -18.01 -9.04 -12.08
CA SER A 96 -18.33 -9.18 -13.51
C SER A 96 -17.51 -10.23 -14.27
N LEU A 97 -16.42 -10.73 -13.69
CA LEU A 97 -15.46 -11.59 -14.37
C LEU A 97 -15.32 -12.95 -13.67
N SER A 98 -15.28 -14.04 -14.45
CA SER A 98 -14.79 -15.33 -13.93
C SER A 98 -13.31 -15.22 -13.57
N ARG A 99 -12.78 -16.15 -12.76
CA ARG A 99 -11.34 -16.17 -12.41
C ARG A 99 -10.45 -16.18 -13.66
N GLU A 100 -10.83 -16.93 -14.68
CA GLU A 100 -10.13 -16.99 -15.98
C GLU A 100 -10.23 -15.67 -16.74
N GLY A 101 -11.36 -14.95 -16.61
CA GLY A 101 -11.58 -13.63 -17.19
C GLY A 101 -10.67 -12.55 -16.60
N VAL A 102 -10.44 -12.58 -15.27
CA VAL A 102 -9.52 -11.63 -14.60
C VAL A 102 -8.08 -11.82 -15.08
N ILE A 103 -7.63 -13.07 -15.19
CA ILE A 103 -6.27 -13.40 -15.65
C ILE A 103 -6.07 -12.98 -17.11
N SER A 104 -7.05 -13.30 -17.97
CA SER A 104 -7.00 -12.91 -19.39
C SER A 104 -6.98 -11.39 -19.58
N ASP A 105 -7.80 -10.65 -18.83
CA ASP A 105 -7.87 -9.19 -18.93
C ASP A 105 -6.57 -8.51 -18.44
N GLU A 106 -5.94 -9.01 -17.37
CA GLU A 106 -4.64 -8.49 -16.93
C GLU A 106 -3.51 -8.75 -17.93
N LEU A 107 -3.49 -9.91 -18.57
CA LEU A 107 -2.48 -10.28 -19.58
C LEU A 107 -2.66 -9.53 -20.90
N ASN A 108 -3.89 -9.19 -21.27
CA ASN A 108 -4.21 -8.51 -22.52
C ASN A 108 -4.23 -6.98 -22.42
N LYS A 109 -3.94 -6.41 -21.25
CA LYS A 109 -3.78 -4.95 -21.10
C LYS A 109 -2.58 -4.47 -21.90
N SER A 110 -2.87 -3.91 -23.08
CA SER A 110 -1.91 -3.24 -23.96
C SER A 110 -1.49 -1.84 -23.49
N GLN A 111 -2.17 -1.30 -22.48
CA GLN A 111 -1.89 0.02 -21.92
C GLN A 111 -1.01 -0.09 -20.69
N ARG A 112 -0.03 0.83 -20.58
CA ARG A 112 0.82 1.01 -19.39
C ARG A 112 -0.11 1.18 -18.16
N PRO A 113 -0.10 0.25 -17.19
CA PRO A 113 -0.95 0.40 -16.02
C PRO A 113 -0.47 1.57 -15.17
N LEU A 114 -1.42 2.39 -14.68
CA LEU A 114 -1.14 3.52 -13.77
C LEU A 114 -0.44 3.07 -12.46
N VAL A 115 -0.67 1.82 -12.06
CA VAL A 115 0.03 1.09 -10.99
C VAL A 115 0.29 -0.30 -11.54
N ALA A 116 1.55 -0.70 -11.69
CA ALA A 116 1.86 -2.03 -12.19
C ALA A 116 1.24 -3.10 -11.29
N THR A 117 0.62 -4.12 -11.89
CA THR A 117 0.08 -5.27 -11.17
C THR A 117 1.19 -6.32 -10.98
N SER A 118 0.94 -7.39 -10.21
CA SER A 118 1.90 -8.50 -10.03
C SER A 118 2.19 -9.28 -11.32
N THR A 119 1.51 -8.96 -12.41
CA THR A 119 1.44 -9.72 -13.67
C THR A 119 1.78 -8.89 -14.91
N ASN A 120 1.80 -7.54 -14.82
CA ASN A 120 2.10 -6.65 -15.94
C ASN A 120 3.29 -5.72 -15.62
N PHE A 121 4.38 -5.90 -16.37
CA PHE A 121 5.64 -5.14 -16.22
C PHE A 121 5.98 -4.29 -17.46
N ILE A 122 5.00 -4.05 -18.35
CA ILE A 122 5.22 -3.33 -19.61
C ILE A 122 5.77 -1.92 -19.32
N GLY A 123 6.83 -1.56 -20.05
CA GLY A 123 7.43 -0.23 -20.00
C GLY A 123 8.29 0.06 -18.76
N PHE A 124 8.65 -0.95 -17.95
CA PHE A 124 9.48 -0.72 -16.75
C PHE A 124 10.79 0.02 -17.01
N SER A 125 11.41 -0.18 -18.19
CA SER A 125 12.62 0.55 -18.58
C SER A 125 12.44 2.07 -18.63
N ASP A 126 11.19 2.51 -18.81
CA ASP A 126 10.81 3.91 -19.05
C ASP A 126 9.90 4.43 -17.91
N TRP A 127 9.96 3.77 -16.75
CA TRP A 127 9.28 4.23 -15.55
C TRP A 127 10.01 5.40 -14.91
N GLU A 128 9.23 6.35 -14.42
CA GLU A 128 9.73 7.53 -13.73
C GLU A 128 9.40 7.44 -12.24
N LEU A 129 9.81 8.47 -11.51
CA LEU A 129 9.63 8.56 -10.06
C LEU A 129 8.18 8.34 -9.60
N PRO A 130 7.14 8.89 -10.27
CA PRO A 130 5.75 8.64 -9.89
C PRO A 130 5.37 7.16 -9.87
N GLU A 131 5.76 6.39 -10.90
CA GLU A 131 5.47 4.96 -10.98
C GLU A 131 6.25 4.16 -9.94
N PHE A 132 7.49 4.56 -9.66
CA PHE A 132 8.30 3.97 -8.60
C PHE A 132 7.60 4.12 -7.25
N ILE A 133 7.09 5.32 -6.94
CA ILE A 133 6.36 5.59 -5.69
C ILE A 133 5.10 4.74 -5.61
N LEU A 134 4.22 4.81 -6.61
CA LEU A 134 2.94 4.10 -6.59
C LEU A 134 3.14 2.58 -6.49
N ARG A 135 4.09 2.02 -7.25
CA ARG A 135 4.38 0.59 -7.22
C ARG A 135 4.97 0.17 -5.88
N TYR A 136 5.91 0.95 -5.33
CA TYR A 136 6.52 0.65 -4.04
C TYR A 136 5.48 0.61 -2.93
N VAL A 137 4.62 1.62 -2.86
CA VAL A 137 3.57 1.76 -1.86
C VAL A 137 2.60 0.58 -1.94
N ASP A 138 2.02 0.32 -3.11
CA ASP A 138 1.06 -0.77 -3.31
C ASP A 138 1.65 -2.14 -2.93
N SER A 139 2.93 -2.36 -3.28
CA SER A 139 3.64 -3.60 -2.96
C SER A 139 4.05 -3.72 -1.50
N SER A 140 4.16 -2.62 -0.76
CA SER A 140 4.52 -2.61 0.66
C SER A 140 3.32 -2.78 1.58
N ILE A 141 2.10 -2.54 1.09
CA ILE A 141 0.89 -2.63 1.91
C ILE A 141 0.12 -3.88 1.59
N GLY A 142 0.15 -4.85 2.51
CA GLY A 142 -0.56 -6.10 2.38
C GLY A 142 -1.46 -6.45 3.54
N GLU A 143 -2.50 -7.19 3.21
CA GLU A 143 -3.27 -7.92 4.20
C GLU A 143 -2.81 -9.37 4.30
N ASN A 144 -2.86 -9.90 5.50
CA ASN A 144 -2.76 -11.33 5.72
C ASN A 144 -4.13 -11.97 5.36
N PRO A 145 -4.23 -12.80 4.30
CA PRO A 145 -5.49 -13.42 3.90
C PRO A 145 -6.08 -14.38 4.95
N LYS A 146 -5.28 -14.84 5.92
CA LYS A 146 -5.74 -15.69 7.04
C LYS A 146 -6.19 -14.89 8.26
N GLN A 147 -5.98 -13.58 8.30
CA GLN A 147 -6.54 -12.76 9.37
C GLN A 147 -8.00 -12.46 9.06
N SER A 148 -8.88 -13.30 9.62
CA SER A 148 -10.32 -13.01 9.79
C SER A 148 -10.57 -11.84 10.76
N SER A 149 -9.71 -10.83 10.79
CA SER A 149 -9.99 -9.58 11.49
C SER A 149 -10.94 -8.77 10.62
N ALA A 150 -12.20 -9.22 10.61
CA ALA A 150 -13.39 -8.44 10.34
C ALA A 150 -13.46 -7.26 11.34
N GLY A 151 -12.49 -6.34 11.26
CA GLY A 151 -12.39 -5.17 12.10
C GLY A 151 -13.45 -4.20 11.65
N HIS A 152 -14.25 -3.77 12.59
CA HIS A 152 -15.30 -2.80 12.37
C HIS A 152 -14.65 -1.41 12.29
N TRP A 153 -14.91 -0.69 11.20
CA TRP A 153 -14.68 0.75 11.14
C TRP A 153 -15.89 1.40 10.49
N TYR A 154 -16.91 1.61 11.30
CA TYR A 154 -17.62 2.86 11.58
C TYR A 154 -18.47 2.57 12.83
N GLY A 155 -18.13 3.15 14.00
CA GLY A 155 -19.06 3.21 15.14
C GLY A 155 -19.01 2.16 16.26
N VAL A 156 -17.98 1.30 16.41
CA VAL A 156 -17.96 0.33 17.53
C VAL A 156 -17.15 0.87 18.74
N ARG A 157 -17.79 0.82 19.91
CA ARG A 157 -17.38 1.37 21.21
C ARG A 157 -16.23 0.62 21.92
N ASP A 158 -15.52 -0.30 21.27
CA ASP A 158 -14.51 -1.13 21.94
C ASP A 158 -13.08 -0.91 21.38
N PRO A 159 -12.17 -0.28 22.16
CA PRO A 159 -10.77 -0.06 21.79
C PRO A 159 -9.94 -1.33 21.54
N LYS A 160 -10.39 -2.51 21.99
CA LYS A 160 -9.63 -3.77 21.90
C LYS A 160 -9.72 -4.50 20.55
N SER A 161 -10.48 -3.96 19.60
CA SER A 161 -10.85 -4.64 18.33
C SER A 161 -10.26 -4.00 17.07
N LEU A 162 -9.31 -3.07 17.22
CA LEU A 162 -8.66 -2.44 16.09
C LEU A 162 -7.57 -3.38 15.54
N PRO A 163 -7.57 -3.73 14.24
CA PRO A 163 -6.48 -4.49 13.67
C PRO A 163 -5.18 -3.68 13.78
N GLU A 164 -4.08 -4.39 14.02
CA GLU A 164 -2.74 -3.83 13.92
C GLU A 164 -2.53 -3.36 12.48
N VAL A 165 -2.12 -2.10 12.31
CA VAL A 165 -1.65 -1.61 11.01
C VAL A 165 -0.20 -2.06 10.97
N VAL A 166 0.05 -3.26 10.43
CA VAL A 166 1.41 -3.75 10.25
C VAL A 166 1.86 -3.36 8.84
N ILE A 167 2.70 -2.33 8.74
CA ILE A 167 3.41 -2.03 7.50
C ILE A 167 4.57 -3.04 7.43
N LEU A 168 4.37 -4.16 6.73
CA LEU A 168 5.45 -5.12 6.54
C LEU A 168 6.40 -4.64 5.44
N PRO A 169 7.73 -4.74 5.62
CA PRO A 169 8.67 -4.56 4.52
C PRO A 169 8.27 -5.42 3.32
N TRP A 170 8.20 -4.84 2.11
CA TRP A 170 7.74 -5.55 0.92
C TRP A 170 8.51 -6.86 0.68
N ARG A 171 9.79 -6.92 1.08
CA ARG A 171 10.62 -8.15 1.02
C ARG A 171 10.04 -9.28 1.87
N GLN A 172 9.60 -8.98 3.10
CA GLN A 172 8.93 -9.96 3.96
C GLN A 172 7.59 -10.37 3.34
N ARG A 173 6.85 -9.41 2.78
CA ARG A 173 5.57 -9.68 2.12
C ARG A 173 5.71 -10.55 0.87
N VAL A 174 6.72 -10.32 0.02
CA VAL A 174 6.99 -11.14 -1.16
C VAL A 174 7.34 -12.56 -0.75
N GLN A 175 8.11 -12.75 0.33
CA GLN A 175 8.39 -14.08 0.85
C GLN A 175 7.13 -14.77 1.39
N MET A 176 6.28 -14.07 2.15
CA MET A 176 4.99 -14.60 2.61
C MET A 176 4.05 -14.93 1.46
N PHE A 177 4.00 -14.07 0.43
CA PHE A 177 3.21 -14.29 -0.77
C PHE A 177 3.71 -15.51 -1.55
N LYS A 178 5.02 -15.60 -1.80
CA LYS A 178 5.67 -16.75 -2.44
C LYS A 178 5.39 -18.04 -1.67
N ALA A 179 5.48 -18.03 -0.34
CA ALA A 179 5.17 -19.19 0.50
C ALA A 179 3.69 -19.61 0.39
N ASN A 180 2.75 -18.67 0.58
CA ASN A 180 1.32 -18.95 0.47
C ASN A 180 0.92 -19.46 -0.91
N LYS A 181 1.50 -18.90 -1.98
CA LYS A 181 1.22 -19.31 -3.36
C LYS A 181 1.88 -20.63 -3.74
N ALA A 182 3.07 -20.91 -3.23
CA ALA A 182 3.71 -22.21 -3.37
C ALA A 182 2.88 -23.32 -2.70
N ASP A 183 2.29 -23.06 -1.53
CA ASP A 183 1.37 -23.97 -0.85
C ASP A 183 0.09 -24.23 -1.68
N GLU A 184 -0.33 -23.26 -2.51
CA GLU A 184 -1.43 -23.37 -3.48
C GLU A 184 -1.00 -24.01 -4.82
N GLY A 185 0.28 -24.38 -4.98
CA GLY A 185 0.83 -24.98 -6.19
C GLY A 185 1.19 -23.98 -7.31
N GLU A 186 1.04 -22.68 -7.10
CA GLU A 186 1.49 -21.64 -8.02
C GLU A 186 3.01 -21.39 -7.88
N LYS A 187 3.74 -21.20 -8.98
CA LYS A 187 5.20 -20.95 -8.99
C LYS A 187 5.60 -19.67 -9.75
N GLY A 188 4.64 -18.78 -9.98
CA GLY A 188 4.79 -17.69 -10.96
C GLY A 188 4.82 -18.23 -12.40
N MET A 189 4.56 -17.36 -13.38
CA MET A 189 4.60 -17.76 -14.78
C MET A 189 6.03 -17.69 -15.31
N PRO A 190 6.46 -18.60 -16.20
CA PRO A 190 7.74 -18.47 -16.89
C PRO A 190 7.79 -17.17 -17.70
N LEU A 191 8.88 -16.43 -17.55
CA LEU A 191 9.15 -15.16 -18.23
C LEU A 191 10.64 -15.08 -18.57
N TYR A 192 11.02 -15.38 -19.82
CA TYR A 192 12.38 -15.24 -20.35
C TYR A 192 13.50 -15.79 -19.44
N GLY A 193 13.39 -17.05 -19.00
CA GLY A 193 14.42 -17.71 -18.19
C GLY A 193 14.37 -17.39 -16.69
N MET A 194 13.37 -16.63 -16.23
CA MET A 194 13.03 -16.44 -14.82
C MET A 194 11.52 -16.58 -14.62
N THR A 195 11.02 -16.45 -13.38
CA THR A 195 9.57 -16.37 -13.13
C THR A 195 9.09 -14.92 -13.07
N THR A 196 7.78 -14.68 -13.23
CA THR A 196 7.18 -13.36 -12.97
C THR A 196 7.45 -12.87 -11.54
N TRP A 197 7.62 -13.78 -10.58
CA TRP A 197 7.96 -13.42 -9.20
C TRP A 197 9.41 -12.97 -9.03
N ASP A 198 10.35 -13.62 -9.71
CA ASP A 198 11.76 -13.19 -9.72
C ASP A 198 11.90 -11.84 -10.40
N LYS A 199 11.16 -11.63 -11.50
CA LYS A 199 11.13 -10.33 -12.18
C LYS A 199 10.57 -9.23 -11.29
N LEU A 200 9.48 -9.52 -10.56
CA LEU A 200 8.91 -8.60 -9.59
C LEU A 200 9.92 -8.23 -8.50
N GLU A 201 10.63 -9.22 -7.94
CA GLU A 201 11.64 -8.98 -6.92
C GLU A 201 12.77 -8.09 -7.43
N GLN A 202 13.27 -8.35 -8.65
CA GLN A 202 14.28 -7.48 -9.28
C GLN A 202 13.79 -6.03 -9.43
N ILE A 203 12.57 -5.85 -9.95
CA ILE A 203 11.95 -4.53 -10.12
C ILE A 203 11.85 -3.81 -8.76
N MET A 204 11.37 -4.50 -7.74
CA MET A 204 11.19 -3.93 -6.40
C MET A 204 12.50 -3.57 -5.72
N VAL A 205 13.58 -4.35 -5.92
CA VAL A 205 14.93 -3.98 -5.45
C VAL A 205 15.41 -2.69 -6.12
N THR A 206 15.20 -2.55 -7.44
CA THR A 206 15.55 -1.32 -8.17
C THR A 206 14.80 -0.11 -7.63
N ILE A 207 13.48 -0.24 -7.49
CA ILE A 207 12.62 0.84 -6.99
C ILE A 207 12.99 1.23 -5.56
N GLU A 208 13.12 0.26 -4.65
CA GLU A 208 13.50 0.49 -3.25
C GLU A 208 14.85 1.22 -3.15
N SER A 209 15.84 0.80 -3.94
CA SER A 209 17.17 1.40 -3.93
C SER A 209 17.16 2.84 -4.43
N ASP A 210 16.42 3.13 -5.50
CA ASP A 210 16.31 4.48 -6.04
C ASP A 210 15.57 5.42 -5.07
N LEU A 211 14.42 5.01 -4.55
CA LEU A 211 13.64 5.80 -3.60
C LEU A 211 14.44 6.06 -2.32
N PHE A 212 15.08 5.04 -1.75
CA PHE A 212 15.91 5.20 -0.55
C PHE A 212 17.03 6.21 -0.79
N ARG A 213 17.80 6.05 -1.87
CA ARG A 213 18.89 6.95 -2.22
C ARG A 213 18.41 8.40 -2.31
N ARG A 214 17.34 8.67 -3.07
CA ARG A 214 16.77 10.02 -3.24
C ARG A 214 16.27 10.61 -1.92
N ILE A 215 15.64 9.81 -1.07
CA ILE A 215 15.16 10.24 0.26
C ILE A 215 16.34 10.61 1.15
N ILE A 216 17.38 9.79 1.21
CA ILE A 216 18.57 10.07 2.04
C ILE A 216 19.34 11.29 1.53
N GLU A 217 19.50 11.44 0.21
CA GLU A 217 20.13 12.62 -0.42
C GLU A 217 19.42 13.92 -0.03
N LYS A 218 18.07 13.91 0.03
CA LYS A 218 17.27 15.07 0.42
C LYS A 218 17.16 15.27 1.93
N ASN A 219 17.36 14.22 2.73
CA ASN A 219 17.24 14.25 4.19
C ASN A 219 18.51 13.66 4.83
N PRO A 220 19.66 14.35 4.78
CA PRO A 220 20.95 13.79 5.22
C PRO A 220 20.99 13.42 6.70
N ASN A 221 20.13 14.02 7.53
CA ASN A 221 19.97 13.67 8.93
C ASN A 221 19.46 12.23 9.15
N LEU A 222 18.69 11.69 8.20
CA LEU A 222 18.17 10.32 8.26
C LEU A 222 19.26 9.27 8.03
N ALA A 223 20.36 9.63 7.35
CA ALA A 223 21.48 8.73 7.05
C ALA A 223 22.18 8.17 8.31
N LYS A 224 22.03 8.85 9.46
CA LYS A 224 22.56 8.36 10.74
C LYS A 224 21.80 7.14 11.29
N LYS A 225 20.51 7.02 10.94
CA LYS A 225 19.61 5.99 11.46
C LYS A 225 19.33 4.90 10.42
N TYR A 226 19.24 5.28 9.13
CA TYR A 226 18.96 4.36 8.03
C TYR A 226 20.13 4.38 7.05
N THR A 227 20.75 3.23 6.85
CA THR A 227 21.99 3.05 6.10
C THR A 227 21.83 2.16 4.87
N THR A 228 20.75 1.38 4.76
CA THR A 228 20.52 0.46 3.64
C THR A 228 19.11 0.60 3.04
N PRO A 229 18.95 0.39 1.71
CA PRO A 229 17.64 0.43 1.05
C PRO A 229 16.57 -0.47 1.68
N SER A 230 16.96 -1.64 2.21
CA SER A 230 16.05 -2.56 2.90
C SER A 230 15.35 -1.96 4.12
N GLN A 231 15.85 -0.84 4.65
CA GLN A 231 15.25 -0.13 5.78
C GLN A 231 14.22 0.93 5.35
N LEU A 232 13.99 1.13 4.05
CA LEU A 232 13.08 2.17 3.53
C LEU A 232 11.67 2.06 4.12
N THR A 233 11.15 0.84 4.26
CA THR A 233 9.80 0.63 4.82
C THR A 233 9.72 1.07 6.27
N GLY A 234 10.71 0.70 7.09
CA GLY A 234 10.79 1.10 8.50
C GLY A 234 11.02 2.61 8.66
N LEU A 235 11.77 3.23 7.74
CA LEU A 235 11.90 4.69 7.68
C LEU A 235 10.53 5.35 7.48
N ILE A 236 9.77 4.90 6.48
CA ILE A 236 8.46 5.48 6.17
C ILE A 236 7.46 5.24 7.32
N GLU A 237 7.47 4.05 7.91
CA GLU A 237 6.66 3.71 9.07
C GLU A 237 6.96 4.64 10.27
N ASP A 238 8.24 4.85 10.59
CA ASP A 238 8.65 5.77 11.65
C ASP A 238 8.14 7.20 11.39
N ARG A 239 8.18 7.66 10.13
CA ARG A 239 7.65 8.98 9.75
C ARG A 239 6.13 9.06 9.90
N ILE A 240 5.39 8.00 9.57
CA ILE A 240 3.94 7.92 9.80
C ILE A 240 3.64 7.95 11.30
N HIS A 241 4.42 7.22 12.11
CA HIS A 241 4.27 7.23 13.57
C HIS A 241 4.53 8.61 14.17
N GLU A 242 5.56 9.33 13.71
CA GLU A 242 5.81 10.70 14.13
C GLU A 242 4.63 11.63 13.78
N LYS A 243 4.06 11.52 12.58
CA LYS A 243 2.87 12.29 12.20
C LYS A 243 1.69 12.00 13.13
N ILE A 244 1.42 10.72 13.40
CA ILE A 244 0.35 10.29 14.33
C ILE A 244 0.59 10.87 15.73
N LEU A 245 1.81 10.79 16.26
CA LEU A 245 2.13 11.29 17.59
C LEU A 245 1.98 12.81 17.70
N ASN A 246 2.15 13.54 16.60
CA ASN A 246 1.99 15.00 16.52
C ASN A 246 0.57 15.45 16.12
N SER A 247 -0.36 14.52 15.95
CA SER A 247 -1.78 14.79 15.66
C SER A 247 -2.61 15.06 16.91
#